data_AF-A0A834TL34-F1
#
_entry.id   AF-A0A834TL34-F1
#
_cell.length_a   1.000
_cell.length_b   1.000
_cell.length_c   1.000
_cell.angle_alpha   90.00
_cell.angle_beta   90.00
_cell.angle_gamma   90.00
#
_symmetry.space_group_name_H-M   'P 1'
#
loop_
_entity.id
_entity.type
_entity.pdbx_description
1 polymer ?
#
loop_
_entity_poly.entity_id
_entity_poly.type
_entity_poly.pdbx_seq_one_letter_code
_entity_poly.pdbx_strand_id
1 'polypeptide(L)'
;MGSWLIFGGGLVESKGLRQYDWSGYRALFEVAMECDLRVQAIMSFHQCGDSIFIPLPDWVLQIGESNPDVFYTNNKGKRNKEYLSIGVDDVAVFHGRTAIMEISFPDFGHQTNM
;
A
#
# COMPACT_ATOMS: atom_id res chain seq x y z
N MET A 1 -14.66 2.07 -21.97
CA MET A 1 -14.55 2.32 -20.52
C MET A 1 -13.37 1.52 -20.04
N GLY A 2 -12.33 2.16 -19.49
CA GLY A 2 -11.23 1.44 -18.84
C GLY A 2 -11.62 1.10 -17.41
N SER A 3 -11.38 -0.13 -16.98
CA SER A 3 -11.58 -0.53 -15.59
C SER A 3 -10.30 -0.23 -14.81
N TRP A 4 -10.43 0.61 -13.79
CA TRP A 4 -9.34 0.94 -12.87
C TRP A 4 -9.34 -0.06 -11.72
N LEU A 5 -8.19 -0.69 -11.46
CA LEU A 5 -8.02 -1.61 -10.35
C LEU A 5 -7.06 -1.00 -9.31
N ILE A 6 -7.50 -0.97 -8.06
CA ILE A 6 -6.81 -0.36 -6.92
C ILE A 6 -6.13 -1.45 -6.10
N PHE A 7 -4.81 -1.36 -5.93
CA PHE A 7 -4.00 -2.27 -5.10
C PHE A 7 -3.71 -1.64 -3.75
N GLY A 8 -4.40 -2.08 -2.69
CA GLY A 8 -4.16 -1.57 -1.35
C GLY A 8 -2.95 -2.25 -0.71
N GLY A 9 -1.93 -1.49 -0.32
CA GLY A 9 -0.78 -2.04 0.42
C GLY A 9 -1.21 -2.80 1.68
N GLY A 10 -2.25 -2.34 2.38
CA GLY A 10 -2.83 -3.00 3.55
C GLY A 10 -3.46 -4.38 3.28
N LEU A 11 -3.89 -4.67 2.05
CA LEU A 11 -4.38 -6.02 1.69
C LEU A 11 -3.22 -6.94 1.33
N VAL A 12 -2.33 -6.46 0.46
CA VAL A 12 -1.24 -7.24 -0.10
C VAL A 12 -0.22 -7.62 0.98
N GLU A 13 0.17 -6.70 1.85
CA GLU A 13 1.13 -6.96 2.95
C GLU A 13 0.45 -7.17 4.32
N SER A 14 -0.82 -7.60 4.32
CA SER A 14 -1.60 -7.82 5.55
C SER A 14 -0.96 -8.81 6.52
N LYS A 15 -0.19 -9.79 6.03
CA LYS A 15 0.47 -10.82 6.85
C LYS A 15 1.77 -10.34 7.49
N GLY A 16 2.26 -9.17 7.11
CA GLY A 16 3.48 -8.57 7.64
C GLY A 16 4.43 -8.09 6.55
N LEU A 17 5.52 -7.47 7.01
CA LEU A 17 6.55 -6.88 6.15
C LEU A 17 7.03 -7.88 5.09
N ARG A 18 6.90 -7.53 3.80
CA ARG A 18 7.30 -8.33 2.64
C ARG A 18 6.60 -9.69 2.50
N GLN A 19 5.49 -9.90 3.20
CA GLN A 19 4.64 -11.08 3.05
C GLN A 19 3.47 -10.74 2.13
N TYR A 20 3.72 -10.79 0.83
CA TYR A 20 2.77 -10.39 -0.19
C TYR A 20 1.75 -11.51 -0.49
N ASP A 21 0.46 -11.20 -0.39
CA ASP A 21 -0.64 -12.05 -0.85
C ASP A 21 -1.35 -11.41 -2.05
N TRP A 22 -1.01 -11.88 -3.25
CA TRP A 22 -1.59 -11.42 -4.51
C TRP A 22 -2.79 -12.26 -4.97
N SER A 23 -3.20 -13.29 -4.21
CA SER A 23 -4.16 -14.29 -4.67
C SER A 23 -5.50 -13.69 -5.13
N GLY A 24 -6.06 -12.75 -4.34
CA GLY A 24 -7.30 -12.07 -4.70
C GLY A 24 -7.19 -11.21 -5.96
N TYR A 25 -6.06 -10.52 -6.14
CA TYR A 25 -5.81 -9.72 -7.33
C TYR A 25 -5.56 -10.59 -8.57
N ARG A 26 -4.84 -11.71 -8.43
CA ARG A 26 -4.63 -12.69 -9.52
C ARG A 26 -5.94 -13.22 -10.07
N ALA A 27 -6.85 -13.65 -9.20
CA ALA A 27 -8.18 -14.11 -9.62
C ALA A 27 -8.96 -13.03 -10.38
N LEU A 28 -8.84 -11.76 -9.97
CA LEU A 28 -9.48 -10.65 -10.68
C LEU A 28 -8.86 -10.37 -12.05
N PHE A 29 -7.53 -10.48 -12.16
CA PHE A 29 -6.84 -10.34 -13.44
C PHE A 29 -7.19 -11.47 -14.41
N GLU A 30 -7.31 -12.70 -13.92
CA GLU A 30 -7.76 -13.85 -14.71
C GLU A 30 -9.12 -13.59 -15.36
N VAL A 31 -10.11 -13.14 -14.58
CA VAL A 31 -11.44 -12.77 -15.10
C VAL A 31 -11.36 -11.62 -16.11
N ALA A 32 -10.54 -10.61 -15.85
CA ALA A 32 -10.37 -9.49 -16.79
C ALA A 32 -9.77 -9.95 -18.13
N MET A 33 -8.79 -10.86 -18.10
CA MET A 33 -8.19 -11.46 -19.29
C MET A 33 -9.20 -12.31 -20.07
N GLU A 34 -10.00 -13.15 -19.39
CA GLU A 34 -11.07 -13.95 -20.02
C GLU A 34 -12.10 -13.07 -20.74
N CYS A 35 -12.29 -11.85 -20.26
CA CYS A 35 -13.21 -10.87 -20.83
C CYS A 35 -12.58 -9.93 -21.89
N ASP A 36 -11.32 -10.14 -22.28
CA ASP A 36 -10.55 -9.27 -23.18
C ASP A 36 -10.51 -7.79 -22.73
N LEU A 37 -10.47 -7.57 -21.40
CA LEU A 37 -10.40 -6.25 -20.80
C LEU A 37 -8.95 -5.85 -20.54
N ARG A 38 -8.64 -4.59 -20.83
CA ARG A 38 -7.39 -3.96 -20.39
C ARG A 38 -7.50 -3.55 -18.94
N VAL A 39 -6.47 -3.84 -18.16
CA VAL A 39 -6.40 -3.47 -16.74
C VAL A 39 -5.43 -2.30 -16.55
N GLN A 40 -5.88 -1.26 -15.86
CA GLN A 40 -5.02 -0.18 -15.38
C GLN A 40 -4.89 -0.29 -13.87
N ALA A 41 -3.66 -0.52 -13.42
CA ALA A 41 -3.34 -0.75 -12.03
C ALA A 41 -2.91 0.53 -11.31
N ILE A 42 -3.50 0.79 -10.14
CA ILE A 42 -3.13 1.90 -9.26
C ILE A 42 -2.49 1.34 -8.00
N MET A 43 -1.21 1.66 -7.77
CA MET A 43 -0.53 1.32 -6.52
C MET A 43 -1.00 2.26 -5.40
N SER A 44 -1.87 1.78 -4.53
CA SER A 44 -2.50 2.57 -3.48
C SER A 44 -1.87 2.32 -2.12
N PHE A 45 -0.94 3.20 -1.78
CA PHE A 45 -0.28 3.25 -0.47
C PHE A 45 -0.98 4.17 0.52
N HIS A 46 -2.30 4.29 0.41
CA HIS A 46 -3.13 5.07 1.32
C HIS A 46 -4.19 4.18 1.96
N GLN A 47 -4.68 4.59 3.12
CA GLN A 47 -5.91 4.04 3.67
C GLN A 47 -7.07 4.34 2.72
N CYS A 48 -7.83 3.32 2.35
CA CYS A 48 -9.10 3.49 1.66
C CYS A 48 -10.21 3.70 2.69
N GLY A 49 -10.97 4.79 2.56
CA GLY A 49 -12.09 5.12 3.44
C GLY A 49 -13.28 5.68 2.65
N ASP A 50 -14.46 5.10 2.89
CA ASP A 50 -15.83 5.68 2.82
C ASP A 50 -16.87 4.56 2.73
N SER A 51 -16.59 3.50 1.96
CA SER A 51 -17.48 2.34 1.79
C SER A 51 -16.81 1.00 2.11
N ILE A 52 -15.48 0.93 2.00
CA ILE A 52 -14.65 -0.20 2.44
C ILE A 52 -13.48 0.40 3.22
N PHE A 53 -13.26 -0.10 4.43
CA PHE A 53 -12.16 0.35 5.28
C PHE A 53 -10.95 -0.58 5.08
N ILE A 54 -9.91 -0.07 4.42
CA ILE A 54 -8.62 -0.76 4.28
C ILE A 54 -7.56 0.17 4.86
N PRO A 55 -7.02 -0.10 6.05
CA PRO A 55 -5.96 0.72 6.65
C PRO A 55 -4.62 0.50 5.93
N LEU A 56 -3.61 1.29 6.31
CA LEU A 56 -2.22 0.94 6.05
C LEU A 56 -1.87 -0.40 6.72
N PRO A 57 -0.83 -1.13 6.27
CA PRO A 57 -0.40 -2.36 6.93
C PRO A 57 -0.15 -2.17 8.43
N ASP A 58 -0.54 -3.15 9.25
CA ASP A 58 -0.44 -3.05 10.71
C ASP A 58 0.99 -2.76 11.20
N TRP A 59 1.99 -3.33 10.53
CA TRP A 59 3.40 -3.10 10.87
C TRP A 59 3.82 -1.63 10.67
N VAL A 60 3.24 -0.92 9.70
CA VAL A 60 3.44 0.53 9.49
C VAL A 60 2.80 1.30 10.64
N LEU A 61 1.58 0.92 11.01
CA LEU A 61 0.84 1.57 12.09
C LEU A 61 1.56 1.42 13.44
N GLN A 62 2.15 0.25 13.70
CA GLN A 62 2.97 -0.03 14.89
C GLN A 62 4.22 0.85 14.97
N ILE A 63 4.93 1.06 13.85
CA ILE A 63 6.06 1.99 13.81
C ILE A 63 5.60 3.41 14.19
N GLY A 64 4.43 3.82 13.69
CA GLY A 64 3.80 5.09 14.01
C GLY A 64 3.40 5.29 15.48
N GLU A 65 3.29 4.22 16.28
CA GLU A 65 3.10 4.33 17.73
C GLU A 65 4.38 4.80 18.43
N SER A 66 5.54 4.29 17.99
CA SER A 66 6.86 4.65 18.51
C SER A 66 7.42 5.95 17.91
N ASN A 67 7.09 6.23 16.66
CA ASN A 67 7.52 7.41 15.92
C ASN A 67 6.32 8.05 15.19
N PRO A 68 5.53 8.91 15.86
CA PRO A 68 4.35 9.52 15.25
C PRO A 68 4.63 10.47 14.08
N ASP A 69 5.88 10.91 13.91
CA ASP A 69 6.29 11.85 12.84
C ASP A 69 6.41 11.17 11.47
N VAL A 70 6.24 9.84 11.39
CA VAL A 70 6.06 9.14 10.11
C VAL A 70 4.78 9.52 9.38
N PHE A 71 3.83 10.15 10.07
CA PHE A 71 2.54 10.57 9.52
C PHE A 71 2.46 12.09 9.33
N TYR A 72 1.68 12.51 8.34
CA TYR A 72 1.35 13.93 8.19
C TYR A 72 0.68 14.47 9.45
N THR A 73 1.05 15.70 9.79
CA THR A 73 0.65 16.31 11.06
C THR A 73 0.18 17.72 10.86
N ASN A 74 -1.02 18.02 11.35
CA ASN A 74 -1.56 19.37 11.23
C ASN A 74 -0.98 20.30 12.31
N ASN A 75 -1.29 21.60 12.22
CA ASN A 75 -0.84 22.62 13.17
C ASN A 75 -1.34 22.42 14.62
N LYS A 76 -2.32 21.53 14.85
CA LYS A 76 -2.82 21.15 16.17
C LYS A 76 -2.16 19.86 16.70
N GLY A 77 -1.17 19.30 15.99
CA GLY A 77 -0.49 18.07 16.37
C GLY A 77 -1.28 16.77 16.07
N LYS A 78 -2.40 16.84 15.35
CA LYS A 78 -3.16 15.64 14.97
C LYS A 78 -2.43 14.91 13.84
N ARG A 79 -2.21 13.61 14.03
CA ARG A 79 -1.59 12.71 13.03
C ARG A 79 -2.65 12.17 12.06
N ASN A 80 -2.39 12.25 10.76
CA ASN A 80 -3.18 11.58 9.73
C ASN A 80 -2.53 10.23 9.39
N LYS A 81 -3.17 9.12 9.80
CA LYS A 81 -2.70 7.75 9.59
C LYS A 81 -3.09 7.16 8.23
N GLU A 82 -3.63 7.97 7.33
CA GLU A 82 -4.05 7.53 5.99
C GLU A 82 -2.87 7.39 5.03
N TYR A 83 -1.75 8.07 5.26
CA TYR A 83 -0.59 8.05 4.37
C TYR A 83 0.71 8.40 5.11
N LEU A 84 1.84 7.96 4.59
CA LEU A 84 3.17 8.31 5.11
C LEU A 84 3.54 9.75 4.76
N SER A 85 4.14 10.47 5.68
CA SER A 85 4.67 11.82 5.42
C SER A 85 5.78 11.74 4.36
N ILE A 86 5.79 12.67 3.40
CA ILE A 86 6.91 12.80 2.44
C ILE A 86 8.27 13.01 3.15
N GLY A 87 8.24 13.52 4.39
CA GLY A 87 9.45 13.69 5.20
C GLY A 87 10.18 12.39 5.56
N VAL A 88 9.58 11.22 5.33
CA VAL A 88 10.22 9.91 5.57
C VAL A 88 10.59 9.17 4.28
N ASP A 89 10.46 9.80 3.12
CA ASP A 89 10.78 9.21 1.81
C ASP A 89 12.21 8.68 1.71
N ASP A 90 13.17 9.43 2.26
CA ASP A 90 14.60 9.13 2.23
C ASP A 90 15.17 8.74 3.60
N VAL A 91 14.31 8.50 4.60
CA VAL A 91 14.73 8.19 5.98
C VAL A 91 14.44 6.74 6.31
N ALA A 92 15.45 6.02 6.82
CA ALA A 92 15.40 4.58 7.08
C ALA A 92 14.62 4.18 8.36
N VAL A 93 13.36 4.63 8.48
CA VAL A 93 12.52 4.42 9.68
C VAL A 93 11.74 3.09 9.68
N PHE A 94 11.70 2.37 8.55
CA PHE A 94 10.96 1.12 8.38
C PHE A 94 11.91 -0.08 8.41
N HIS A 95 12.31 -0.50 9.62
CA HIS A 95 13.27 -1.61 9.81
C HIS A 95 14.56 -1.47 8.99
N GLY A 96 15.09 -0.25 8.90
CA GLY A 96 16.29 0.06 8.12
C GLY A 96 16.04 0.39 6.64
N ARG A 97 14.78 0.48 6.20
CA ARG A 97 14.38 0.91 4.85
C ARG A 97 13.64 2.23 4.85
N THR A 98 13.67 2.92 3.71
CA THR A 98 12.98 4.19 3.50
C THR A 98 11.54 3.99 3.03
N ALA A 99 10.68 4.99 3.17
CA ALA A 99 9.29 4.89 2.70
C ALA A 99 9.23 4.57 1.20
N ILE A 100 10.11 5.19 0.39
CA ILE A 100 10.21 4.88 -1.04
C ILE A 100 10.49 3.40 -1.26
N MET A 101 11.47 2.80 -0.56
CA MET A 101 11.77 1.38 -0.74
C MET A 101 10.60 0.46 -0.37
N GLU A 102 9.77 0.86 0.60
CA GLU A 102 8.56 0.13 0.99
C GLU A 102 7.45 0.27 -0.05
N ILE A 103 7.16 1.49 -0.49
CA ILE A 103 6.06 1.77 -1.43
C ILE A 103 6.43 1.53 -2.90
N SER A 104 7.69 1.24 -3.23
CA SER A 104 8.06 1.10 -4.64
C SER A 104 7.66 -0.24 -5.25
N PHE A 105 7.18 -1.23 -4.47
CA PHE A 105 7.05 -2.65 -4.87
C PHE A 105 7.98 -2.99 -6.06
N PRO A 106 9.32 -2.92 -5.88
CA PRO A 106 10.26 -2.96 -7.00
C PRO A 106 10.11 -4.21 -7.89
N ASP A 107 9.42 -5.22 -7.39
CA ASP A 107 9.20 -6.51 -8.03
C ASP A 107 7.72 -6.81 -8.34
N PHE A 108 6.80 -5.83 -8.45
CA PHE A 108 5.36 -6.12 -8.69
C PHE A 108 5.12 -7.14 -9.82
N GLY A 109 5.77 -6.96 -10.98
CA GLY A 109 5.68 -7.92 -12.09
C GLY A 109 6.25 -9.31 -11.73
N HIS A 110 7.42 -9.36 -11.09
CA HIS A 110 8.03 -10.61 -10.64
C HIS A 110 7.22 -11.34 -9.55
N GLN A 111 6.59 -10.60 -8.64
CA GLN A 111 5.80 -11.17 -7.53
C GLN A 111 4.43 -11.65 -7.97
N THR A 112 3.87 -11.05 -9.02
CA THR A 112 2.55 -11.42 -9.53
C THR A 112 2.60 -12.53 -10.56
N ASN A 113 3.77 -12.82 -11.15
CA ASN A 113 3.97 -13.84 -12.19
C ASN A 113 2.99 -13.65 -13.37
N MET A 114 2.72 -12.38 -13.67
CA MET A 114 1.91 -11.89 -14.79
C MET A 114 2.81 -11.24 -15.84
#